data_AF-A0A1M4XKX4-F1
#
_entry.id   AF-A0A1M4XKX4-F1
#
_cell.length_a   1.000
_cell.length_b   1.000
_cell.length_c   1.000
_cell.angle_alpha   90.00
_cell.angle_beta   90.00
_cell.angle_gamma   90.00
#
_symmetry.space_group_name_H-M   'P 1'
#
loop_
_entity.id
_entity.type
_entity.pdbx_description
1 polymer ?
#
loop_
_entity_poly.entity_id
_entity_poly.type
_entity_poly.pdbx_seq_one_letter_code
_entity_poly.pdbx_strand_id
1 'polypeptide(L)'
;MIMPAVLKYVYILVRISGLFVFAPFFSSKIIPVYIKAGLVASLAYIVSQSVPITIEPVDDVVAFSLIIAKEFIVGMALGLVSEMLFDALYVAGEIMDLELGFGIVNVFDPFTQAPRPLMGNFVFYLSLMVYLVINGHHRLIEAVVTSYKFVPVNGMTVSGSMIKKLVEVFGEMFVLGIKISAPVLIAIFLTDVSLALLSRAVPQLNVFINGMPVKILIGFGVVMLMLPMFLVLLDVLFNSIDYNNLQMMRLMR
;
A
#
# COMPACT_ATOMS: atom_id res chain seq x y z
N MET A 1 30.09 -22.38 -16.32
CA MET A 1 28.94 -21.90 -17.11
C MET A 1 27.67 -22.26 -16.37
N ILE A 2 26.93 -21.26 -15.84
CA ILE A 2 25.64 -21.50 -15.18
C ILE A 2 24.62 -21.87 -16.28
N MET A 3 23.82 -22.90 -16.05
CA MET A 3 22.81 -23.33 -17.03
C MET A 3 21.76 -22.22 -17.24
N PRO A 4 21.38 -21.86 -18.49
CA PRO A 4 20.46 -20.74 -18.75
C PRO A 4 19.12 -20.82 -18.01
N ALA A 5 18.62 -22.03 -17.76
CA ALA A 5 17.42 -22.26 -16.96
C ALA A 5 17.57 -21.78 -15.50
N VAL A 6 18.77 -21.90 -14.92
CA VAL A 6 19.06 -21.46 -13.55
C VAL A 6 19.12 -19.93 -13.50
N LEU A 7 19.76 -19.28 -14.48
CA LEU A 7 19.77 -17.82 -14.57
C LEU A 7 18.35 -17.24 -14.69
N LYS A 8 17.49 -17.89 -15.48
CA LYS A 8 16.07 -17.54 -15.63
C LYS A 8 15.34 -17.57 -14.31
N TYR A 9 15.47 -18.68 -13.60
CA TYR A 9 14.88 -18.82 -12.29
C TYR A 9 15.37 -17.75 -11.32
N VAL A 10 16.68 -17.47 -11.28
CA VAL A 10 17.27 -16.47 -10.38
C VAL A 10 16.74 -15.06 -10.66
N TYR A 11 16.68 -14.62 -11.92
CA TYR A 11 16.18 -13.28 -12.25
C TYR A 11 14.69 -13.12 -11.90
N ILE A 12 13.88 -14.15 -12.16
CA ILE A 12 12.47 -14.16 -11.77
C ILE A 12 12.30 -14.14 -10.25
N LEU A 13 13.10 -14.94 -9.54
CA LEU A 13 13.11 -14.97 -8.08
C LEU A 13 13.44 -13.59 -7.50
N VAL A 14 14.43 -12.90 -8.07
CA VAL A 14 14.86 -11.57 -7.61
C VAL A 14 13.79 -10.50 -7.90
N ARG A 15 13.12 -10.54 -9.06
CA ARG A 15 12.04 -9.59 -9.37
C ARG A 15 10.82 -9.82 -8.48
N ILE A 16 10.42 -11.08 -8.26
CA ILE A 16 9.31 -11.41 -7.35
C ILE A 16 9.68 -11.04 -5.91
N SER A 17 10.91 -11.28 -5.46
CA SER A 17 11.34 -10.91 -4.12
C SER A 17 11.29 -9.39 -3.91
N GLY A 18 11.74 -8.59 -4.88
CA GLY A 18 11.60 -7.14 -4.86
C GLY A 18 10.16 -6.68 -4.66
N LEU A 19 9.21 -7.29 -5.38
CA LEU A 19 7.78 -7.01 -5.19
C LEU A 19 7.31 -7.39 -3.78
N PHE A 20 7.66 -8.58 -3.30
CA PHE A 20 7.21 -9.10 -2.00
C PHE A 20 7.71 -8.31 -0.78
N VAL A 21 8.79 -7.53 -0.93
CA VAL A 21 9.29 -6.65 0.13
C VAL A 21 8.27 -5.55 0.44
N PHE A 22 7.60 -5.01 -0.57
CA PHE A 22 6.69 -3.86 -0.41
C PHE A 22 5.23 -4.20 -0.65
N ALA A 23 4.92 -5.22 -1.45
CA ALA A 23 3.54 -5.48 -1.85
C ALA A 23 2.60 -5.67 -0.65
N PRO A 24 1.39 -5.08 -0.71
CA PRO A 24 0.40 -5.21 0.36
C PRO A 24 0.09 -6.69 0.58
N PHE A 25 -0.22 -7.06 1.83
CA PHE A 25 -0.31 -8.45 2.34
C PHE A 25 1.04 -9.19 2.43
N PHE A 26 1.85 -9.24 1.36
CA PHE A 26 3.10 -10.02 1.33
C PHE A 26 4.23 -9.41 2.17
N SER A 27 4.26 -8.08 2.30
CA SER A 27 5.21 -7.33 3.14
C SER A 27 4.97 -7.57 4.65
N SER A 28 3.81 -8.12 5.04
CA SER A 28 3.39 -8.29 6.44
C SER A 28 4.44 -8.95 7.34
N LYS A 29 4.75 -8.32 8.48
CA LYS A 29 5.68 -8.84 9.49
C LYS A 29 5.14 -10.04 10.26
N ILE A 30 3.83 -10.31 10.15
CA ILE A 30 3.18 -11.46 10.80
C ILE A 30 3.62 -12.78 10.15
N ILE A 31 3.90 -12.76 8.84
CA ILE A 31 4.31 -13.96 8.09
C ILE A 31 5.81 -14.18 8.30
N PRO A 32 6.24 -15.34 8.85
CA PRO A 32 7.65 -15.67 9.03
C PRO A 32 8.42 -15.61 7.71
N VAL A 33 9.65 -15.08 7.76
CA VAL A 33 10.50 -14.85 6.57
C VAL A 33 10.72 -16.14 5.76
N TYR A 34 10.88 -17.29 6.43
CA TYR A 34 11.07 -18.59 5.76
C TYR A 34 9.86 -19.01 4.92
N ILE A 35 8.65 -18.73 5.38
CA ILE A 35 7.41 -19.03 4.63
C ILE A 35 7.34 -18.12 3.40
N LYS A 36 7.65 -16.82 3.56
CA LYS A 36 7.69 -15.90 2.42
C LYS A 36 8.72 -16.32 1.38
N ALA A 37 9.93 -16.70 1.83
CA ALA A 37 11.00 -17.14 0.95
C ALA A 37 10.60 -18.41 0.18
N GLY A 38 9.96 -19.37 0.84
CA GLY A 38 9.41 -20.57 0.19
C GLY A 38 8.33 -20.24 -0.85
N LEU A 39 7.44 -19.30 -0.55
CA LEU A 39 6.41 -18.84 -1.48
C LEU A 39 7.00 -18.14 -2.70
N VAL A 40 7.95 -17.21 -2.50
CA VAL A 40 8.66 -16.52 -3.59
C VAL A 40 9.41 -17.51 -4.47
N ALA A 41 10.12 -18.48 -3.88
CA ALA A 41 10.83 -19.52 -4.62
C ALA A 41 9.87 -20.39 -5.46
N SER A 42 8.74 -20.80 -4.87
CA SER A 42 7.72 -21.61 -5.54
C SER A 42 7.07 -20.85 -6.71
N LEU A 43 6.70 -19.59 -6.50
CA LEU A 43 6.14 -18.73 -7.54
C LEU A 43 7.15 -18.48 -8.66
N ALA A 44 8.41 -18.21 -8.31
CA ALA A 44 9.47 -18.00 -9.30
C ALA A 44 9.66 -19.24 -10.18
N TYR A 45 9.57 -20.43 -9.59
CA TYR A 45 9.64 -21.68 -10.35
C TYR A 45 8.48 -21.80 -11.34
N ILE A 46 7.23 -21.59 -10.88
CA ILE A 46 6.03 -21.64 -11.75
C ILE A 46 6.11 -20.62 -12.89
N VAL A 47 6.48 -19.38 -12.57
CA VAL A 47 6.63 -18.30 -13.55
C VAL A 47 7.76 -18.58 -14.54
N SER A 48 8.86 -19.21 -14.10
CA SER A 48 9.97 -19.60 -14.97
C SER A 48 9.56 -20.59 -16.07
N GLN A 49 8.54 -21.42 -15.83
CA GLN A 49 8.02 -22.33 -16.85
C GLN A 49 7.01 -21.65 -17.78
N SER A 50 6.38 -20.57 -17.32
CA SER A 50 5.26 -19.92 -18.02
C SER A 50 5.70 -18.77 -18.94
N VAL A 51 6.80 -18.09 -18.62
CA VAL A 51 7.25 -16.90 -19.38
C VAL A 51 8.37 -17.28 -20.36
N PRO A 52 8.22 -17.07 -21.67
CA PRO A 52 9.29 -17.31 -22.64
C PRO A 52 10.32 -16.17 -22.58
N ILE A 53 11.29 -16.29 -21.67
CA ILE A 53 12.44 -15.38 -21.54
C ILE A 53 13.68 -16.08 -22.11
N THR A 54 14.32 -15.46 -23.09
CA THR A 54 15.64 -15.86 -23.58
C THR A 54 16.70 -15.17 -22.75
N ILE A 55 17.67 -15.94 -22.25
CA ILE A 55 18.74 -15.40 -21.41
C ILE A 55 20.08 -15.71 -22.03
N GLU A 56 20.85 -14.65 -22.20
CA GLU A 56 22.24 -14.74 -22.62
C GLU A 56 23.11 -15.16 -21.42
N PRO A 57 24.08 -16.06 -21.61
CA PRO A 57 25.05 -16.38 -20.58
C PRO A 57 25.81 -15.13 -20.15
N VAL A 58 25.93 -14.91 -18.83
CA VAL A 58 26.72 -13.83 -18.26
C VAL A 58 27.83 -14.44 -17.43
N ASP A 59 29.07 -14.31 -17.90
CA ASP A 59 30.25 -14.83 -17.22
C ASP A 59 30.94 -13.79 -16.32
N ASP A 60 30.61 -12.49 -16.48
CA ASP A 60 31.12 -11.40 -15.65
C ASP A 60 30.28 -11.19 -14.38
N VAL A 61 30.94 -11.23 -13.22
CA VAL A 61 30.31 -11.06 -11.91
C VAL A 61 29.72 -9.66 -11.75
N VAL A 62 30.39 -8.63 -12.30
CA VAL A 62 29.91 -7.25 -12.18
C VAL A 62 28.63 -7.08 -13.00
N ALA A 63 28.63 -7.49 -14.26
CA ALA A 63 27.43 -7.50 -15.11
C ALA A 63 26.28 -8.30 -14.47
N PHE A 64 26.56 -9.49 -13.92
CA PHE A 64 25.54 -10.30 -13.25
C PHE A 64 24.92 -9.59 -12.04
N SER A 65 25.74 -8.95 -11.19
CA SER A 65 25.26 -8.21 -10.02
C SER A 65 24.40 -7.00 -10.40
N LEU A 66 24.75 -6.30 -11.49
CA LEU A 66 23.96 -5.19 -12.03
C LEU A 66 22.60 -5.66 -12.53
N ILE A 67 22.54 -6.81 -13.22
CA ILE A 67 21.27 -7.38 -13.69
C ILE A 67 20.37 -7.73 -12.49
N ILE A 68 20.92 -8.38 -11.47
CA ILE A 68 20.18 -8.68 -10.22
C ILE A 68 19.63 -7.39 -9.61
N ALA A 69 20.45 -6.35 -9.48
CA ALA A 69 20.00 -5.08 -8.91
C ALA A 69 18.85 -4.47 -9.74
N LYS A 70 18.95 -4.48 -11.06
CA LYS A 70 17.87 -4.01 -11.95
C LYS A 70 16.58 -4.82 -11.76
N GLU A 71 16.66 -6.15 -11.77
CA GLU A 71 15.50 -7.02 -11.57
C GLU A 71 14.82 -6.77 -10.23
N PHE A 72 15.61 -6.58 -9.17
CA PHE A 72 15.10 -6.26 -7.84
C PHE A 72 14.39 -4.90 -7.83
N ILE A 73 14.97 -3.87 -8.46
CA ILE A 73 14.39 -2.52 -8.54
C ILE A 73 13.06 -2.53 -9.29
N VAL A 74 12.94 -3.28 -10.40
CA VAL A 74 11.66 -3.43 -11.13
C VAL A 74 10.60 -4.01 -10.20
N GLY A 75 10.91 -5.12 -9.51
CA GLY A 75 10.00 -5.73 -8.55
C GLY A 75 9.61 -4.77 -7.43
N MET A 76 10.60 -4.14 -6.82
CA MET A 76 10.45 -3.16 -5.75
C MET A 76 9.54 -2.01 -6.16
N ALA A 77 9.71 -1.45 -7.35
CA ALA A 77 8.91 -0.32 -7.81
C ALA A 77 7.42 -0.70 -7.97
N LEU A 78 7.12 -1.90 -8.48
CA LEU A 78 5.74 -2.40 -8.57
C LEU A 78 5.13 -2.62 -7.18
N GLY A 79 5.90 -3.22 -6.27
CA GLY A 79 5.48 -3.39 -4.88
C GLY A 79 5.24 -2.05 -4.18
N LEU A 80 6.15 -1.10 -4.35
CA LEU A 80 6.12 0.21 -3.71
C LEU A 80 4.94 1.07 -4.16
N VAL A 81 4.63 1.09 -5.46
CA VAL A 81 3.43 1.80 -5.96
C VAL A 81 2.15 1.22 -5.36
N SER A 82 2.10 -0.10 -5.25
CA SER A 82 0.95 -0.80 -4.67
C SER A 82 0.83 -0.50 -3.18
N GLU A 83 1.95 -0.49 -2.45
CA GLU A 83 1.98 -0.15 -1.02
C GLU A 83 1.60 1.31 -0.76
N MET A 84 2.11 2.27 -1.53
CA MET A 84 1.76 3.69 -1.37
C MET A 84 0.26 3.94 -1.51
N LEU A 85 -0.43 3.20 -2.39
CA LEU A 85 -1.88 3.32 -2.52
C LEU A 85 -2.63 2.66 -1.35
N PHE A 86 -2.06 1.63 -0.72
CA PHE A 86 -2.58 1.09 0.54
C PHE A 86 -2.29 1.99 1.74
N ASP A 87 -1.13 2.66 1.76
CA ASP A 87 -0.77 3.65 2.78
C ASP A 87 -1.76 4.81 2.80
N ALA A 88 -2.37 5.15 1.65
CA ALA A 88 -3.44 6.15 1.60
C ALA A 88 -4.63 5.79 2.51
N LEU A 89 -4.98 4.50 2.59
CA LEU A 89 -6.05 4.00 3.45
C LEU A 89 -5.67 4.09 4.92
N TYR A 90 -4.40 3.81 5.22
CA TYR A 90 -3.85 3.95 6.57
C TYR A 90 -3.83 5.42 7.01
N VAL A 91 -3.34 6.32 6.16
CA VAL A 91 -3.36 7.78 6.37
C VAL A 91 -4.78 8.30 6.58
N ALA A 92 -5.75 7.79 5.81
CA ALA A 92 -7.15 8.16 6.00
C ALA A 92 -7.65 7.81 7.41
N GLY A 93 -7.37 6.58 7.87
CA GLY A 93 -7.77 6.17 9.21
C GLY A 93 -6.99 6.88 10.31
N GLU A 94 -5.71 7.21 10.09
CA GLU A 94 -4.94 8.03 11.04
C GLU A 94 -5.53 9.43 11.21
N ILE A 95 -5.95 10.08 10.10
CA ILE A 95 -6.69 11.35 10.16
C ILE A 95 -8.00 11.19 10.94
N MET A 96 -8.75 10.11 10.69
CA MET A 96 -9.99 9.84 11.45
C MET A 96 -9.72 9.64 12.95
N ASP A 97 -8.65 8.93 13.32
CA ASP A 97 -8.28 8.71 14.73
C ASP A 97 -7.92 10.01 15.46
N LEU A 98 -7.23 10.92 14.78
CA LEU A 98 -6.92 12.25 15.31
C LEU A 98 -8.20 13.04 15.59
N GLU A 99 -9.13 13.08 14.63
CA GLU A 99 -10.38 13.81 14.77
C GLU A 99 -11.31 13.21 15.83
N LEU A 100 -11.41 11.89 15.91
CA LEU A 100 -12.23 11.21 16.92
C LEU A 100 -11.69 11.35 18.34
N GLY A 101 -10.44 11.79 18.49
CA GLY A 101 -9.78 11.96 19.78
C GLY A 101 -9.14 10.68 20.31
N PHE A 102 -9.03 9.62 19.49
CA PHE A 102 -8.27 8.42 19.83
C PHE A 102 -6.75 8.68 19.91
N GLY A 103 -6.27 9.74 19.25
CA GLY A 103 -4.89 10.20 19.34
C GLY A 103 -4.45 10.71 20.73
N ILE A 104 -5.38 10.98 21.66
CA ILE A 104 -5.05 11.43 23.02
C ILE A 104 -4.18 10.42 23.79
N VAL A 105 -4.32 9.12 23.49
CA VAL A 105 -3.53 8.07 24.17
C VAL A 105 -2.02 8.24 23.92
N ASN A 106 -1.62 8.77 22.75
CA ASN A 106 -0.23 9.05 22.41
C ASN A 106 0.40 10.20 23.23
N VAL A 107 -0.43 11.08 23.81
CA VAL A 107 0.02 12.18 24.66
C VAL A 107 0.23 11.72 26.10
N PHE A 108 -0.57 10.75 26.56
CA PHE A 108 -0.53 10.25 27.93
C PHE A 108 0.58 9.22 28.17
N ASP A 109 0.94 8.41 27.16
CA ASP A 109 2.06 7.47 27.25
C ASP A 109 2.90 7.42 25.96
N PRO A 110 3.86 8.35 25.79
CA PRO A 110 4.76 8.37 24.65
C PRO A 110 5.86 7.29 24.71
N PHE A 111 6.01 6.59 25.84
CA PHE A 111 7.04 5.58 26.06
C PHE A 111 6.55 4.17 25.75
N THR A 112 5.26 3.90 25.90
CA THR A 112 4.63 2.76 25.21
C THR A 112 4.67 3.03 23.72
N GLN A 113 5.26 2.11 22.95
CA GLN A 113 5.25 2.15 21.50
C GLN A 113 3.82 2.47 21.05
N ALA A 114 3.65 3.62 20.37
CA ALA A 114 2.37 4.24 20.08
C ALA A 114 1.28 3.19 19.80
N PRO A 115 0.13 3.18 20.50
CA PRO A 115 -1.00 2.37 20.08
C PRO A 115 -1.26 2.67 18.62
N ARG A 116 -1.09 1.65 17.77
CA ARG A 116 -1.31 1.79 16.33
C ARG A 116 -2.70 2.41 16.12
N PRO A 117 -2.85 3.40 15.20
CA PRO A 117 -4.12 4.04 14.91
C PRO A 117 -5.24 2.99 14.77
N LEU A 118 -6.26 3.08 15.63
CA LEU A 118 -7.34 2.11 15.69
C LEU A 118 -8.10 2.11 14.35
N MET A 119 -8.48 3.29 13.89
CA MET A 119 -9.18 3.49 12.64
C MET A 119 -8.26 3.27 11.44
N GLY A 120 -6.98 3.65 11.53
CA GLY A 120 -5.96 3.29 10.53
C GLY A 120 -5.91 1.79 10.26
N ASN A 121 -5.82 0.99 11.34
CA ASN A 121 -5.85 -0.47 11.23
C ASN A 121 -7.20 -0.99 10.70
N PHE A 122 -8.32 -0.47 11.20
CA PHE A 122 -9.65 -0.90 10.78
C PHE A 122 -9.84 -0.72 9.26
N VAL A 123 -9.57 0.49 8.74
CA VAL A 123 -9.70 0.81 7.32
C VAL A 123 -8.70 -0.02 6.49
N PHE A 124 -7.45 -0.15 6.94
CA PHE A 124 -6.44 -0.96 6.26
C PHE A 124 -6.85 -2.44 6.15
N TYR A 125 -7.21 -3.08 7.27
CA TYR A 125 -7.55 -4.51 7.25
C TYR A 125 -8.87 -4.78 6.52
N LEU A 126 -9.87 -3.91 6.65
CA LEU A 126 -11.10 -4.02 5.87
C LEU A 126 -10.79 -3.99 4.36
N SER A 127 -9.96 -3.04 3.94
CA SER A 127 -9.53 -2.91 2.54
C SER A 127 -8.73 -4.10 2.08
N LEU A 128 -7.81 -4.60 2.92
CA LEU A 128 -7.01 -5.79 2.64
C LEU A 128 -7.90 -7.03 2.46
N MET A 129 -8.93 -7.21 3.29
CA MET A 129 -9.88 -8.31 3.15
C MET A 129 -10.64 -8.22 1.83
N VAL A 130 -11.15 -7.04 1.48
CA VAL A 130 -11.83 -6.81 0.19
C VAL A 130 -10.86 -7.10 -0.97
N TYR A 131 -9.62 -6.62 -0.88
CA TYR A 131 -8.58 -6.84 -1.88
C TYR A 131 -8.28 -8.33 -2.09
N LEU A 132 -8.23 -9.12 -1.02
CA LEU A 132 -8.04 -10.57 -1.12
C LEU A 132 -9.26 -11.26 -1.74
N VAL A 133 -10.48 -10.87 -1.37
CA VAL A 133 -11.74 -11.43 -1.91
C VAL A 133 -11.85 -11.24 -3.42
N ILE A 134 -11.44 -10.09 -3.95
CA ILE A 134 -11.46 -9.82 -5.39
C ILE A 134 -10.23 -10.36 -6.14
N ASN A 135 -9.38 -11.13 -5.47
CA ASN A 135 -8.10 -11.64 -6.00
C ASN A 135 -7.11 -10.54 -6.42
N GLY A 136 -7.11 -9.39 -5.75
CA GLY A 136 -6.17 -8.29 -6.04
C GLY A 136 -4.71 -8.74 -5.95
N HIS A 137 -4.38 -9.61 -4.99
CA HIS A 137 -3.05 -10.21 -4.86
C HIS A 137 -2.63 -11.04 -6.09
N HIS A 138 -3.57 -11.64 -6.83
CA HIS A 138 -3.26 -12.28 -8.11
C HIS A 138 -2.94 -11.26 -9.21
N ARG A 139 -3.58 -10.08 -9.21
CA ARG A 139 -3.26 -8.99 -10.15
C ARG A 139 -1.82 -8.49 -9.97
N LEU A 140 -1.29 -8.46 -8.74
CA LEU A 140 0.12 -8.14 -8.50
C LEU A 140 1.07 -9.19 -9.10
N ILE A 141 0.73 -10.47 -8.95
CA ILE A 141 1.52 -11.56 -9.55
C ILE A 141 1.45 -11.45 -11.09
N GLU A 142 0.27 -11.18 -11.64
CA GLU A 142 0.08 -10.91 -13.07
C GLU A 142 0.88 -9.69 -13.55
N ALA A 143 0.98 -8.64 -12.73
CA ALA A 143 1.80 -7.47 -13.03
C ALA A 143 3.29 -7.83 -13.14
N VAL A 144 3.82 -8.71 -12.27
CA VAL A 144 5.20 -9.20 -12.41
C VAL A 144 5.38 -10.00 -13.69
N VAL A 145 4.47 -10.93 -13.98
CA VAL A 145 4.53 -11.73 -15.21
C VAL A 145 4.49 -10.84 -16.45
N THR A 146 3.59 -9.87 -16.46
CA THR A 146 3.41 -8.90 -17.54
C THR A 146 4.60 -7.93 -17.64
N SER A 147 5.29 -7.64 -16.53
CA SER A 147 6.46 -6.77 -16.52
C SER A 147 7.58 -7.25 -17.43
N TYR A 148 7.73 -8.56 -17.65
CA TYR A 148 8.73 -9.10 -18.57
C TYR A 148 8.46 -8.75 -20.04
N LYS A 149 7.22 -8.40 -20.40
CA LYS A 149 6.87 -7.92 -21.74
C LYS A 149 7.27 -6.45 -21.94
N PHE A 150 7.21 -5.64 -20.89
CA PHE A 150 7.49 -4.21 -20.94
C PHE A 150 8.96 -3.89 -20.62
N VAL A 151 9.50 -4.56 -19.60
CA VAL A 151 10.87 -4.47 -19.12
C VAL A 151 11.50 -5.87 -19.16
N PRO A 152 12.07 -6.27 -20.32
CA PRO A 152 12.79 -7.52 -20.45
C PRO A 152 13.95 -7.62 -19.46
N VAL A 153 14.52 -8.82 -19.31
CA VAL A 153 15.71 -9.02 -18.45
C VAL A 153 16.82 -8.07 -18.86
N ASN A 154 17.42 -7.38 -17.88
CA ASN A 154 18.44 -6.33 -18.07
C ASN A 154 17.97 -5.08 -18.85
N GLY A 155 16.71 -5.04 -19.28
CA GLY A 155 16.14 -3.95 -20.08
C GLY A 155 15.70 -2.72 -19.29
N MET A 156 15.82 -2.73 -17.96
CA MET A 156 15.44 -1.60 -17.12
C MET A 156 16.37 -0.40 -17.34
N THR A 157 15.77 0.74 -17.63
CA THR A 157 16.41 2.06 -17.59
C THR A 157 15.79 2.90 -16.47
N VAL A 158 16.60 3.73 -15.82
CA VAL A 158 16.10 4.70 -14.83
C VAL A 158 15.94 6.03 -15.56
N SER A 159 14.69 6.38 -15.84
CA SER A 159 14.34 7.66 -16.49
C SER A 159 13.90 8.70 -15.44
N GLY A 160 14.12 9.99 -15.72
CA GLY A 160 13.59 11.07 -14.86
C GLY A 160 12.06 11.02 -14.75
N SER A 161 11.38 10.53 -15.79
CA SER A 161 9.93 10.33 -15.80
C SER A 161 9.49 9.23 -14.84
N MET A 162 10.25 8.13 -14.69
CA MET A 162 9.99 7.09 -13.70
C MET A 162 10.02 7.68 -12.27
N ILE A 163 11.05 8.47 -11.95
CA ILE A 163 11.17 9.11 -10.63
C ILE A 163 10.03 10.10 -10.40
N LYS A 164 9.71 10.92 -11.40
CA LYS A 164 8.58 11.85 -11.33
C LYS A 164 7.27 11.11 -11.04
N LYS A 165 7.03 9.97 -11.70
CA LYS A 165 5.82 9.18 -11.49
C LYS A 165 5.73 8.61 -10.06
N LEU A 166 6.85 8.17 -9.48
CA LEU A 166 6.88 7.77 -8.07
C LEU A 166 6.50 8.91 -7.13
N VAL A 167 7.01 10.12 -7.38
CA VAL A 167 6.65 11.31 -6.58
C VAL A 167 5.17 11.68 -6.76
N GLU A 168 4.62 11.53 -7.97
CA GLU A 168 3.18 11.73 -8.24
C GLU A 168 2.33 10.74 -7.44
N VAL A 169 2.66 9.44 -7.46
CA VAL A 169 1.94 8.41 -6.69
C VAL A 169 2.04 8.67 -5.18
N PHE A 170 3.20 9.10 -4.69
CA PHE A 170 3.38 9.51 -3.30
C PHE A 170 2.50 10.71 -2.92
N GLY A 171 2.31 11.68 -3.81
CA GLY A 171 1.38 12.79 -3.61
C GLY A 171 -0.09 12.34 -3.66
N GLU A 172 -0.43 11.46 -4.61
CA GLU A 172 -1.76 10.86 -4.75
C GLU A 172 -2.19 10.14 -3.47
N MET A 173 -1.26 9.46 -2.79
CA MET A 173 -1.50 8.81 -1.49
C MET A 173 -2.12 9.76 -0.46
N PHE A 174 -1.53 10.94 -0.24
CA PHE A 174 -2.05 11.91 0.74
C PHE A 174 -3.40 12.49 0.31
N VAL A 175 -3.53 12.82 -0.98
CA VAL A 175 -4.79 13.33 -1.54
C VAL A 175 -5.91 12.32 -1.35
N LEU A 176 -5.63 11.05 -1.61
CA LEU A 176 -6.58 9.95 -1.43
C LEU A 176 -6.89 9.75 0.06
N GLY A 177 -5.89 9.77 0.93
CA GLY A 177 -6.08 9.69 2.38
C GLY A 177 -7.04 10.77 2.92
N ILE A 178 -6.84 12.03 2.50
CA ILE A 178 -7.73 13.14 2.86
C ILE A 178 -9.14 12.95 2.27
N LYS A 179 -9.27 12.53 1.01
CA LYS A 179 -10.58 12.30 0.39
C LYS A 179 -11.37 11.19 1.10
N ILE A 180 -10.70 10.12 1.51
CA ILE A 180 -11.32 9.01 2.24
C ILE A 180 -11.76 9.46 3.64
N SER A 181 -10.96 10.28 4.34
CA SER A 181 -11.30 10.77 5.67
C SER A 181 -12.28 11.95 5.67
N ALA A 182 -12.41 12.68 4.55
CA ALA A 182 -13.15 13.94 4.46
C ALA A 182 -14.56 13.91 5.05
N PRO A 183 -15.43 12.90 4.82
CA PRO A 183 -16.78 12.95 5.35
C PRO A 183 -16.82 12.84 6.89
N VAL A 184 -15.92 12.04 7.47
CA VAL A 184 -15.74 11.96 8.93
C VAL A 184 -15.17 13.27 9.45
N LEU A 185 -14.14 13.80 8.79
CA LEU A 185 -13.49 15.07 9.13
C LEU A 185 -14.52 16.22 9.19
N ILE A 186 -15.37 16.33 8.18
CA ILE A 186 -16.41 17.36 8.09
C ILE A 186 -17.46 17.18 9.19
N ALA A 187 -17.93 15.95 9.42
CA ALA A 187 -18.93 15.68 10.44
C ALA A 187 -18.43 15.99 11.86
N ILE A 188 -17.18 15.62 12.15
CA ILE A 188 -16.54 15.90 13.43
C ILE A 188 -16.25 17.39 13.58
N PHE A 189 -15.79 18.07 12.53
CA PHE A 189 -15.61 19.52 12.55
C PHE A 189 -16.92 20.26 12.88
N LEU A 190 -18.03 19.88 12.26
CA LEU A 190 -19.35 20.43 12.59
C LEU A 190 -19.78 20.11 14.02
N THR A 191 -19.41 18.94 14.52
CA THR A 191 -19.63 18.54 15.93
C THR A 191 -18.82 19.43 16.87
N ASP A 192 -17.56 19.71 16.56
CA ASP A 192 -16.70 20.58 17.37
C ASP A 192 -17.22 22.02 17.42
N VAL A 193 -17.68 22.56 16.28
CA VAL A 193 -18.35 23.87 16.24
C VAL A 193 -19.62 23.87 17.10
N SER A 194 -20.43 22.81 17.01
CA SER A 194 -21.67 22.68 17.78
C SER A 194 -21.39 22.61 19.29
N LEU A 195 -20.38 21.82 19.68
CA LEU A 195 -19.93 21.69 21.07
C LEU A 195 -19.35 23.00 21.62
N ALA A 196 -18.60 23.74 20.79
CA ALA A 196 -18.07 25.05 21.17
C ALA A 196 -19.19 26.06 21.43
N LEU A 197 -20.24 26.09 20.61
CA LEU A 197 -21.42 26.94 20.83
C LEU A 197 -22.19 26.50 22.09
N LEU A 198 -22.34 25.20 22.31
CA LEU A 198 -22.99 24.64 23.50
C LEU A 198 -22.24 25.01 24.78
N SER A 199 -20.91 25.04 24.76
CA SER A 199 -20.06 25.43 25.89
C SER A 199 -20.35 26.84 26.39
N ARG A 200 -20.71 27.74 25.47
CA ARG A 200 -21.07 29.13 25.79
C ARG A 200 -22.49 29.23 26.34
N ALA A 201 -23.41 28.38 25.86
CA ALA A 201 -24.80 28.36 26.32
C ALA A 201 -24.95 27.68 27.69
N VAL A 202 -24.16 26.62 27.95
CA VAL A 202 -24.17 25.85 29.20
C VAL A 202 -22.74 25.75 29.74
N PRO A 203 -22.23 26.78 30.46
CA PRO A 203 -20.83 26.83 30.91
C PRO A 203 -20.42 25.73 31.88
N GLN A 204 -21.40 25.14 32.57
CA GLN A 204 -21.22 24.02 33.49
C GLN A 204 -20.98 22.67 32.76
N LEU A 205 -21.20 22.61 31.44
CA LEU A 205 -20.93 21.40 30.65
C LEU A 205 -19.45 21.32 30.32
N ASN A 206 -18.78 20.30 30.85
CA ASN A 206 -17.40 20.02 30.46
C ASN A 206 -17.39 19.42 29.05
N VAL A 207 -17.11 20.27 28.05
CA VAL A 207 -17.10 19.90 26.63
C VAL A 207 -16.04 18.86 26.31
N PHE A 208 -14.94 18.84 27.04
CA PHE A 208 -13.89 17.85 26.82
C PHE A 208 -14.38 16.45 27.22
N ILE A 209 -14.99 16.32 28.41
CA ILE A 209 -15.49 15.04 28.92
C ILE A 209 -16.70 14.55 28.13
N ASN A 210 -17.65 15.44 27.82
CA ASN A 210 -18.90 15.08 27.13
C ASN A 210 -18.77 15.08 25.60
N GLY A 211 -17.78 15.79 25.05
CA GLY A 211 -17.58 15.92 23.61
C GLY A 211 -17.02 14.66 22.99
N MET A 212 -16.07 13.98 23.65
CA MET A 212 -15.47 12.76 23.11
C MET A 212 -16.51 11.64 22.87
N PRO A 213 -17.41 11.29 23.81
CA PRO A 213 -18.48 10.32 23.54
C PRO A 213 -19.38 10.71 22.35
N VAL A 214 -19.71 12.00 22.20
CA VAL A 214 -20.53 12.50 21.10
C VAL A 214 -19.79 12.39 19.76
N LYS A 215 -18.52 12.80 19.72
CA LYS A 215 -17.64 12.68 18.55
C LYS A 215 -17.51 11.23 18.11
N ILE A 216 -17.30 10.31 19.04
CA ILE A 216 -17.23 8.87 18.75
C ILE A 216 -18.55 8.39 18.12
N LEU A 217 -19.71 8.70 18.73
CA LEU A 217 -21.01 8.26 18.19
C LEU A 217 -21.25 8.79 16.77
N ILE A 218 -20.99 10.08 16.53
CA ILE A 218 -21.17 10.69 15.20
C ILE A 218 -20.18 10.11 14.20
N GLY A 219 -18.91 10.01 14.57
CA GLY A 219 -17.85 9.48 13.72
C GLY A 219 -18.10 8.05 13.26
N PHE A 220 -18.39 7.15 14.20
CA PHE A 220 -18.77 5.78 13.85
C PHE A 220 -20.05 5.72 13.03
N GLY A 221 -21.04 6.57 13.32
CA GLY A 221 -22.24 6.69 12.51
C GLY A 221 -21.93 7.05 11.05
N VAL A 222 -21.06 8.03 10.83
CA VAL A 222 -20.62 8.43 9.48
C VAL A 222 -19.85 7.31 8.80
N VAL A 223 -18.92 6.65 9.50
CA VAL A 223 -18.18 5.50 8.95
C VAL A 223 -19.14 4.40 8.49
N MET A 224 -20.14 4.05 9.31
CA MET A 224 -21.13 3.03 8.94
C MET A 224 -21.91 3.42 7.69
N LEU A 225 -22.31 4.69 7.57
CA LEU A 225 -22.99 5.21 6.39
C LEU A 225 -22.08 5.22 5.14
N MET A 226 -20.77 5.37 5.34
CA MET A 226 -19.79 5.36 4.26
C MET A 226 -19.45 3.96 3.76
N LEU A 227 -19.69 2.88 4.52
CA LEU A 227 -19.27 1.53 4.14
C LEU A 227 -19.68 1.11 2.71
N PRO A 228 -20.91 1.36 2.21
CA PRO A 228 -21.27 1.02 0.84
C PRO A 228 -20.48 1.83 -0.20
N MET A 229 -20.28 3.13 0.06
CA MET A 229 -19.50 4.02 -0.80
C MET A 229 -18.01 3.65 -0.78
N PHE A 230 -17.53 3.16 0.36
CA PHE A 230 -16.16 2.71 0.55
C PHE A 230 -15.80 1.55 -0.37
N LEU A 231 -16.73 0.61 -0.62
CA LEU A 231 -16.50 -0.49 -1.58
C LEU A 231 -16.28 0.02 -3.01
N VAL A 232 -17.06 1.03 -3.44
CA VAL A 232 -16.88 1.65 -4.77
C VAL A 232 -15.54 2.36 -4.85
N LEU A 233 -15.14 3.05 -3.78
CA LEU A 233 -13.87 3.74 -3.69
C LEU A 233 -12.68 2.79 -3.72
N LEU A 234 -12.80 1.62 -3.07
CA LEU A 234 -11.79 0.57 -3.11
C LEU A 234 -11.61 0.01 -4.52
N ASP A 235 -12.69 -0.20 -5.27
CA ASP A 235 -12.57 -0.63 -6.67
C ASP A 235 -11.80 0.40 -7.52
N VAL A 236 -12.10 1.68 -7.36
CA VAL A 236 -11.36 2.78 -8.02
C VAL A 236 -9.88 2.77 -7.60
N LEU A 237 -9.59 2.59 -6.31
CA LEU A 237 -8.23 2.53 -5.77
C LEU A 237 -7.47 1.34 -6.35
N PHE A 238 -8.06 0.15 -6.37
CA PHE A 238 -7.41 -1.06 -6.87
C PHE A 238 -7.17 -1.00 -8.38
N ASN A 239 -8.10 -0.45 -9.16
CA ASN A 239 -7.87 -0.20 -10.58
C ASN A 239 -6.79 0.87 -10.81
N SER A 240 -6.64 1.83 -9.89
CA SER A 240 -5.54 2.81 -9.91
C SER A 240 -4.17 2.14 -9.65
N ILE A 241 -4.09 1.10 -8.80
CA ILE A 241 -2.86 0.31 -8.61
C ILE A 241 -2.43 -0.31 -9.95
N ASP A 242 -3.35 -1.00 -10.63
CA ASP A 242 -3.07 -1.67 -11.90
C ASP A 242 -2.61 -0.66 -12.97
N TYR A 243 -3.29 0.49 -13.06
CA TYR A 243 -2.92 1.58 -13.96
C TYR A 243 -1.54 2.15 -13.66
N ASN A 244 -1.25 2.47 -12.40
CA ASN A 244 0.03 3.07 -12.00
C ASN A 244 1.19 2.09 -12.20
N ASN A 245 1.01 0.80 -11.88
CA ASN A 245 1.99 -0.24 -12.16
C ASN A 245 2.27 -0.35 -13.68
N LEU A 246 1.24 -0.30 -14.52
CA LEU A 246 1.42 -0.31 -15.97
C LEU A 246 2.21 0.90 -16.49
N GLN A 247 1.92 2.10 -15.96
CA GLN A 247 2.67 3.31 -16.32
C GLN A 247 4.13 3.19 -15.86
N MET A 248 4.39 2.70 -14.65
CA MET A 248 5.76 2.46 -14.16
C MET A 248 6.52 1.52 -15.09
N MET A 249 5.92 0.40 -15.49
CA MET A 249 6.54 -0.55 -16.43
C MET A 249 6.89 0.10 -17.78
N ARG A 250 6.05 1.01 -18.28
CA ARG A 250 6.30 1.72 -19.54
C ARG A 250 7.43 2.75 -19.42
N LEU A 251 7.58 3.37 -18.25
CA LEU A 251 8.60 4.40 -17.99
C LEU A 251 9.99 3.83 -17.67
N MET A 252 10.07 2.52 -17.39
CA MET A 252 11.30 1.77 -17.13
C MET A 252 11.96 1.16 -18.37
N ARG A 253 11.35 1.32 -19.55
CA ARG A 253 11.88 0.79 -20.81
C ARG A 253 13.04 1.63 -21.36
#